data_AF-A0A6I6E5Z8-F1
#
_entry.id   AF-A0A6I6E5Z8-F1
#
_cell.length_a   1.000
_cell.length_b   1.000
_cell.length_c   1.000
_cell.angle_alpha   90.00
_cell.angle_beta   90.00
_cell.angle_gamma   90.00
#
_symmetry.space_group_name_H-M   'P 1'
#
loop_
_entity.id
_entity.type
_entity.pdbx_description
1 polymer ?
#
loop_
_entity_poly.entity_id
_entity_poly.type
_entity_poly.pdbx_seq_one_letter_code
_entity_poly.pdbx_strand_id
1 'polypeptide(L)'
;MDHRHQRHHHLPHRAAGGARLPRAHGQPRRSAQPHRDAAARGSRPGRVRHAHARRAGVHPARGPQLGAGGLAHRRAAHHRRHHAPRSATRVGTGDRVVTLRYTLIAELLRGRRHELQPEDVGLARDDGRRVPGLRREEVAELAGINRDYYIRLEQAHGHLPSPQVVASLSRALRLDEDTTEYFQQLAQTSATRAISRRDGLPKGAFAILGLVEPHPAYITNGVHDVLVVNRACAQVANGFLDVGRNLLVEVFEHEAEAPSPGEWRETAIRLVDSLRFQAAPDEERFQELVATLHRRYPSFRTLWARQRARKLTFGTSLFYDVEHGWQRSTWQTLVVPDHPDSLLTVIHP
;
A
#
# COMPACT_ATOMS: atom_id res chain seq x y z
N MET A 1 -8.87 -55.74 -22.88
CA MET A 1 -9.16 -56.31 -24.21
C MET A 1 -10.66 -56.15 -24.42
N ASP A 2 -11.09 -55.00 -24.95
CA ASP A 2 -11.39 -54.75 -26.37
C ASP A 2 -12.59 -55.60 -26.86
N HIS A 3 -13.66 -55.08 -27.49
CA HIS A 3 -13.77 -53.93 -28.39
C HIS A 3 -15.17 -53.27 -28.39
N ARG A 4 -15.14 -52.01 -28.83
CA ARG A 4 -16.19 -51.10 -29.31
C ARG A 4 -17.30 -51.74 -30.15
N HIS A 5 -18.50 -51.15 -30.12
CA HIS A 5 -19.19 -50.68 -31.33
C HIS A 5 -20.22 -49.57 -31.02
N GLN A 6 -19.98 -48.38 -31.60
CA GLN A 6 -20.91 -47.25 -31.70
C GLN A 6 -21.90 -47.50 -32.84
N ARG A 7 -23.15 -47.02 -32.70
CA ARG A 7 -24.02 -46.71 -33.85
C ARG A 7 -24.78 -45.40 -33.62
N HIS A 8 -24.66 -44.52 -34.61
CA HIS A 8 -25.39 -43.27 -34.84
C HIS A 8 -26.83 -43.51 -35.31
N HIS A 9 -27.74 -42.58 -34.98
CA HIS A 9 -28.92 -42.12 -35.75
C HIS A 9 -29.78 -41.25 -34.81
N HIS A 10 -30.55 -40.22 -35.16
CA HIS A 10 -30.74 -39.36 -36.33
C HIS A 10 -31.66 -38.23 -35.80
N LEU A 11 -31.43 -36.96 -36.16
CA LEU A 11 -32.33 -35.85 -35.85
C LEU A 11 -33.63 -35.95 -36.67
N PRO A 12 -34.70 -35.26 -36.23
CA PRO A 12 -35.41 -34.42 -37.19
C PRO A 12 -35.68 -32.99 -36.70
N HIS A 13 -35.95 -32.15 -37.70
CA HIS A 13 -35.97 -30.69 -37.74
C HIS A 13 -37.40 -30.21 -38.09
N ARG A 14 -37.90 -29.12 -37.48
CA ARG A 14 -38.97 -28.15 -37.89
C ARG A 14 -39.76 -27.68 -36.65
N ALA A 15 -40.30 -26.46 -36.50
CA ALA A 15 -40.51 -25.25 -37.32
C ALA A 15 -40.71 -24.07 -36.32
N ALA A 16 -40.14 -22.88 -36.52
CA ALA A 16 -40.66 -21.69 -37.22
C ALA A 16 -41.87 -20.96 -36.56
N GLY A 17 -41.65 -19.67 -36.26
CA GLY A 17 -42.63 -18.64 -35.87
C GLY A 17 -41.99 -17.69 -34.85
N GLY A 18 -41.69 -16.41 -35.09
CA GLY A 18 -42.16 -15.45 -36.08
C GLY A 18 -42.64 -14.20 -35.33
N ALA A 19 -41.78 -13.20 -35.13
CA ALA A 19 -42.21 -11.87 -34.69
C ALA A 19 -41.29 -10.79 -35.24
N ARG A 20 -41.88 -9.92 -36.06
CA ARG A 20 -41.30 -8.76 -36.73
C ARG A 20 -41.21 -7.58 -35.77
N LEU A 21 -40.14 -6.78 -35.86
CA LEU A 21 -40.10 -5.39 -35.37
C LEU A 21 -39.58 -4.47 -36.50
N PRO A 22 -40.11 -3.24 -36.64
CA PRO A 22 -39.88 -2.40 -37.81
C PRO A 22 -38.64 -1.49 -37.69
N ARG A 23 -38.10 -1.14 -38.86
CA ARG A 23 -37.04 -0.14 -39.08
C ARG A 23 -37.53 1.27 -38.77
N ALA A 24 -36.66 2.09 -38.17
CA ALA A 24 -36.79 3.55 -38.16
C ALA A 24 -35.50 4.18 -38.73
N HIS A 25 -35.70 4.96 -39.79
CA HIS A 25 -34.75 5.90 -40.39
C HIS A 25 -34.56 7.13 -39.50
N GLY A 26 -33.39 7.78 -39.57
CA GLY A 26 -33.29 9.23 -39.32
C GLY A 26 -32.02 9.73 -38.62
N GLN A 27 -31.05 10.19 -39.40
CA GLN A 27 -30.14 11.30 -39.08
C GLN A 27 -30.09 12.22 -40.33
N PRO A 28 -29.59 13.47 -40.29
CA PRO A 28 -29.33 14.39 -39.16
C PRO A 28 -29.91 15.82 -39.41
N ARG A 29 -29.85 16.74 -38.43
CA ARG A 29 -29.94 18.18 -38.70
C ARG A 29 -28.85 18.98 -37.98
N ARG A 30 -28.08 19.70 -38.79
CA ARG A 30 -27.22 20.87 -38.47
C ARG A 30 -28.07 22.00 -37.90
N SER A 31 -27.56 22.82 -36.97
CA SER A 31 -27.08 24.22 -37.10
C SER A 31 -27.03 24.76 -35.65
N ALA A 32 -26.25 25.73 -35.16
CA ALA A 32 -25.45 26.81 -35.73
C ALA A 32 -24.43 27.31 -34.68
N GLN A 33 -23.45 28.05 -35.18
CA GLN A 33 -22.39 28.84 -34.50
C GLN A 33 -22.93 29.86 -33.46
N PRO A 34 -22.06 30.45 -32.60
CA PRO A 34 -21.44 31.72 -33.03
C PRO A 34 -19.97 31.97 -32.64
N HIS A 35 -19.34 32.74 -33.54
CA HIS A 35 -18.35 33.81 -33.38
C HIS A 35 -16.92 33.61 -32.81
N ARG A 36 -16.01 34.14 -33.64
CA ARG A 36 -14.57 34.41 -33.47
C ARG A 36 -14.34 35.62 -32.55
N ASP A 37 -13.19 35.64 -31.86
CA ASP A 37 -12.09 36.63 -32.01
C ASP A 37 -11.06 36.38 -30.88
N ALA A 38 -9.84 35.96 -31.21
CA ALA A 38 -8.65 36.79 -31.45
C ALA A 38 -7.92 37.21 -30.15
N ALA A 39 -6.73 36.64 -29.92
CA ALA A 39 -5.47 37.40 -29.73
C ALA A 39 -4.33 36.48 -29.28
N ALA A 40 -3.37 36.31 -30.19
CA ALA A 40 -2.03 35.84 -29.90
C ALA A 40 -1.24 36.89 -29.10
N ARG A 41 -0.47 36.44 -28.11
CA ARG A 41 0.72 37.05 -27.48
C ARG A 41 1.26 35.93 -26.57
N GLY A 42 2.37 35.24 -26.83
CA GLY A 42 3.66 35.72 -27.30
C GLY A 42 4.56 36.05 -26.09
N SER A 43 4.91 35.06 -25.27
CA SER A 43 5.95 35.20 -24.23
C SER A 43 6.85 33.97 -24.16
N ARG A 44 8.13 34.22 -24.46
CA ARG A 44 9.27 33.30 -24.47
C ARG A 44 9.54 32.72 -23.07
N PRO A 45 10.01 31.46 -22.94
CA PRO A 45 10.55 30.99 -21.67
C PRO A 45 12.00 31.45 -21.49
N GLY A 46 12.29 32.00 -20.30
CA GLY A 46 13.62 32.44 -19.87
C GLY A 46 14.55 31.24 -19.63
N ARG A 47 15.78 31.37 -20.14
CA ARG A 47 16.92 30.49 -19.85
C ARG A 47 17.19 30.44 -18.34
N VAL A 48 17.07 29.27 -17.73
CA VAL A 48 17.65 28.99 -16.41
C VAL A 48 19.07 28.47 -16.63
N ARG A 49 20.05 29.20 -16.12
CA ARG A 49 21.48 28.84 -16.16
C ARG A 49 21.77 27.84 -15.04
N HIS A 50 22.31 26.67 -15.40
CA HIS A 50 22.91 25.74 -14.45
C HIS A 50 24.24 26.31 -13.92
N ALA A 51 24.34 26.46 -12.60
CA ALA A 51 25.58 26.81 -11.92
C ALA A 51 26.28 25.52 -11.45
N HIS A 52 27.43 25.23 -12.03
CA HIS A 52 28.36 24.21 -11.57
C HIS A 52 29.02 24.64 -10.25
N ALA A 53 28.79 23.90 -9.16
CA ALA A 53 29.61 23.98 -7.96
C ALA A 53 30.77 22.97 -8.07
N ARG A 54 32.00 23.50 -8.04
CA ARG A 54 33.25 22.76 -8.15
C ARG A 54 33.62 22.07 -6.84
N ARG A 55 34.24 20.89 -6.98
CA ARG A 55 34.97 20.12 -5.97
C ARG A 55 36.13 20.92 -5.35
N ALA A 56 36.30 20.74 -4.05
CA ALA A 56 37.57 20.83 -3.29
C ALA A 56 37.37 19.91 -2.07
N GLY A 57 38.30 19.13 -1.55
CA GLY A 57 39.70 18.83 -1.81
C GLY A 57 40.09 17.82 -0.72
N VAL A 58 40.82 16.77 -1.10
CA VAL A 58 41.36 15.73 -0.20
C VAL A 58 42.74 16.17 0.29
N HIS A 59 43.06 15.96 1.58
CA HIS A 59 44.35 15.45 2.08
C HIS A 59 44.33 15.27 3.63
N PRO A 60 45.24 14.48 4.23
CA PRO A 60 44.91 13.57 5.33
C PRO A 60 45.77 13.79 6.58
N ALA A 61 45.58 12.89 7.56
CA ALA A 61 46.61 12.18 8.32
C ALA A 61 46.61 12.32 9.86
N ARG A 62 46.97 11.19 10.47
CA ARG A 62 47.57 10.94 11.81
C ARG A 62 46.65 10.79 13.02
N GLY A 63 46.54 9.55 13.51
CA GLY A 63 46.57 9.26 14.97
C GLY A 63 48.01 9.30 15.49
N PRO A 64 48.36 8.71 16.67
CA PRO A 64 47.55 7.97 17.66
C PRO A 64 47.76 8.52 19.11
N GLN A 65 47.10 7.95 20.13
CA GLN A 65 47.77 7.44 21.35
C GLN A 65 46.83 6.83 22.40
N LEU A 66 47.36 5.76 22.98
CA LEU A 66 46.89 4.94 24.09
C LEU A 66 47.03 5.68 25.42
N GLY A 67 46.06 5.49 26.31
CA GLY A 67 46.13 5.84 27.73
C GLY A 67 45.87 4.61 28.59
N ALA A 68 46.91 4.13 29.26
CA ALA A 68 46.87 3.08 30.27
C ALA A 68 46.78 3.67 31.67
N GLY A 69 46.10 2.95 32.58
CA GLY A 69 46.04 3.20 34.02
C GLY A 69 44.74 2.62 34.57
N GLY A 70 44.64 1.86 35.66
CA GLY A 70 45.61 1.42 36.64
C GLY A 70 44.83 0.65 37.73
N LEU A 71 45.35 -0.53 38.09
CA LEU A 71 45.51 -1.07 39.45
C LEU A 71 44.32 -1.26 40.43
N ALA A 72 44.29 -2.51 40.95
CA ALA A 72 44.05 -2.95 42.34
C ALA A 72 42.62 -2.88 42.93
N HIS A 73 42.03 -4.03 43.28
CA HIS A 73 42.18 -4.67 44.60
C HIS A 73 41.22 -5.88 44.78
N ARG A 74 41.75 -6.97 45.33
CA ARG A 74 41.01 -8.07 46.00
C ARG A 74 40.17 -7.53 47.17
N ARG A 75 38.94 -8.05 47.36
CA ARG A 75 38.48 -8.72 48.60
C ARG A 75 37.03 -9.24 48.50
N ALA A 76 36.77 -10.26 49.30
CA ALA A 76 35.59 -11.10 49.34
C ALA A 76 34.45 -10.56 50.22
N ALA A 77 33.25 -11.11 49.96
CA ALA A 77 32.09 -11.36 50.84
C ALA A 77 31.49 -10.22 51.67
N HIS A 78 30.20 -9.94 51.46
CA HIS A 78 29.14 -10.15 52.47
C HIS A 78 27.75 -9.73 51.96
N HIS A 79 26.76 -10.54 52.30
CA HIS A 79 25.33 -10.29 52.16
C HIS A 79 24.90 -8.89 52.63
N ARG A 80 24.18 -8.16 51.77
CA ARG A 80 23.18 -7.16 52.19
C ARG A 80 21.92 -7.31 51.36
N ARG A 81 20.84 -7.68 52.05
CA ARG A 81 19.46 -7.61 51.55
C ARG A 81 19.12 -6.15 51.31
N HIS A 82 18.98 -5.74 50.06
CA HIS A 82 18.30 -4.51 49.69
C HIS A 82 16.96 -4.87 49.04
N HIS A 83 15.87 -4.47 49.71
CA HIS A 83 14.55 -4.39 49.10
C HIS A 83 14.63 -3.42 47.92
N ALA A 84 14.53 -3.96 46.70
CA ALA A 84 14.28 -3.18 45.49
C ALA A 84 12.74 -3.05 45.28
N PRO A 85 12.25 -1.91 44.77
CA PRO A 85 10.83 -1.66 44.60
C PRO A 85 10.23 -2.53 43.48
N ARG A 86 8.91 -2.71 43.62
CA ARG A 86 8.03 -3.58 42.84
C ARG A 86 8.22 -3.41 41.33
N SER A 87 8.51 -4.54 40.68
CA SER A 87 8.10 -4.96 39.35
C SER A 87 7.60 -3.85 38.40
N ALA A 88 8.50 -3.27 37.62
CA ALA A 88 8.12 -2.72 36.33
C ALA A 88 7.82 -3.91 35.41
N THR A 89 6.53 -4.15 35.13
CA THR A 89 6.07 -5.19 34.21
C THR A 89 6.72 -4.94 32.85
N ARG A 90 7.67 -5.78 32.44
CA ARG A 90 8.11 -5.85 31.04
C ARG A 90 6.90 -6.34 30.23
N VAL A 91 6.19 -5.42 29.59
CA VAL A 91 5.24 -5.75 28.52
C VAL A 91 6.04 -6.48 27.45
N GLY A 92 5.80 -7.78 27.30
CA GLY A 92 6.51 -8.62 26.34
C GLY A 92 6.21 -8.19 24.91
N THR A 93 7.15 -8.42 23.98
CA THR A 93 7.00 -8.09 22.55
C THR A 93 5.68 -8.62 21.96
N GLY A 94 5.22 -9.81 22.39
CA GLY A 94 3.95 -10.39 21.95
C GLY A 94 2.70 -9.56 22.34
N ASP A 95 2.70 -8.93 23.50
CA ASP A 95 1.57 -8.12 23.99
C ASP A 95 1.46 -6.80 23.22
N ARG A 96 2.60 -6.23 22.81
CA ARG A 96 2.67 -5.05 21.93
C ARG A 96 2.15 -5.35 20.53
N VAL A 97 2.55 -6.47 19.93
CA VAL A 97 2.11 -6.88 18.59
C VAL A 97 0.59 -7.05 18.53
N VAL A 98 0.03 -7.72 19.54
CA VAL A 98 -1.41 -7.92 19.65
C VAL A 98 -2.15 -6.58 19.83
N THR A 99 -1.60 -5.67 20.66
CA THR A 99 -2.17 -4.31 20.85
C THR A 99 -2.17 -3.47 19.56
N LEU A 100 -1.12 -3.57 18.74
CA LEU A 100 -1.05 -2.87 17.45
C LEU A 100 -2.12 -3.39 16.48
N ARG A 101 -2.31 -4.70 16.39
CA ARG A 101 -3.36 -5.30 15.54
C ARG A 101 -4.75 -4.84 15.95
N TYR A 102 -5.04 -4.77 17.26
CA TYR A 102 -6.31 -4.23 17.74
C TYR A 102 -6.51 -2.78 17.32
N THR A 103 -5.45 -1.97 17.41
CA THR A 103 -5.51 -0.56 17.01
C THR A 103 -5.80 -0.44 15.51
N LEU A 104 -5.14 -1.23 14.66
CA LEU A 104 -5.35 -1.19 13.21
C LEU A 104 -6.75 -1.69 12.81
N ILE A 105 -7.27 -2.73 13.47
CA ILE A 105 -8.65 -3.19 13.26
C ILE A 105 -9.64 -2.09 13.67
N ALA A 106 -9.44 -1.48 14.83
CA ALA A 106 -10.30 -0.40 15.32
C ALA A 106 -10.31 0.79 14.35
N GLU A 107 -9.14 1.16 13.83
CA GLU A 107 -8.99 2.22 12.85
C GLU A 107 -9.68 1.89 11.52
N LEU A 108 -9.48 0.69 10.98
CA LEU A 108 -10.15 0.22 9.77
C LEU A 108 -11.68 0.29 9.90
N LEU A 109 -12.22 -0.30 10.97
CA LEU A 109 -13.66 -0.33 11.21
C LEU A 109 -14.24 1.07 11.37
N ARG A 110 -13.58 1.93 12.15
CA ARG A 110 -14.01 3.31 12.39
C ARG A 110 -13.95 4.14 11.12
N GLY A 111 -12.85 4.04 10.37
CA GLY A 111 -12.64 4.75 9.11
C GLY A 111 -13.74 4.40 8.12
N ARG A 112 -13.98 3.10 7.89
CA ARG A 112 -15.01 2.67 6.93
C ARG A 112 -16.43 3.04 7.38
N ARG A 113 -16.72 2.92 8.68
CA ARG A 113 -18.02 3.32 9.24
C ARG A 113 -18.30 4.81 9.03
N HIS A 114 -17.29 5.66 9.16
CA HIS A 114 -17.42 7.10 8.92
C HIS A 114 -17.58 7.44 7.43
N GLU A 115 -16.97 6.69 6.53
CA GLU A 115 -17.09 6.89 5.08
C GLU A 115 -18.46 6.47 4.53
N LEU A 116 -19.01 5.34 4.98
CA LEU A 116 -20.28 4.81 4.44
C LEU A 116 -21.49 5.64 4.86
N GLN A 117 -22.37 5.90 3.90
CA GLN A 117 -23.67 6.50 4.14
C GLN A 117 -24.74 5.41 4.37
N PRO A 118 -25.80 5.67 5.16
CA PRO A 118 -26.91 4.72 5.37
C PRO A 118 -27.48 4.14 4.07
N GLU A 119 -27.63 4.99 3.06
CA GLU A 119 -28.21 4.65 1.77
C GLU A 119 -27.33 3.65 0.99
N ASP A 120 -26.00 3.69 1.21
CA ASP A 120 -25.05 2.75 0.59
C ASP A 120 -25.28 1.30 1.04
N VAL A 121 -25.96 1.11 2.16
CA VAL A 121 -26.25 -0.20 2.78
C VAL A 121 -27.75 -0.48 2.88
N GLY A 122 -28.56 0.30 2.15
CA GLY A 122 -30.02 0.10 2.08
C GLY A 122 -30.80 0.60 3.31
N LEU A 123 -30.18 1.40 4.17
CA LEU A 123 -30.82 2.04 5.31
C LEU A 123 -31.34 3.43 4.93
N ALA A 124 -32.46 3.83 5.54
CA ALA A 124 -32.99 5.18 5.38
C ALA A 124 -32.18 6.20 6.20
N ARG A 125 -31.98 7.39 5.64
CA ARG A 125 -31.40 8.52 6.38
C ARG A 125 -32.47 9.21 7.20
N ASP A 126 -32.21 9.32 8.49
CA ASP A 126 -33.03 10.06 9.45
C ASP A 126 -32.61 11.54 9.46
N ASP A 127 -33.59 12.44 9.40
CA ASP A 127 -33.40 13.91 9.33
C ASP A 127 -32.68 14.48 10.57
N GLY A 128 -32.71 13.77 11.70
CA GLY A 128 -32.04 14.15 12.95
C GLY A 128 -30.62 13.60 13.16
N ARG A 129 -30.00 13.00 12.12
CA ARG A 129 -28.71 12.29 12.26
C ARG A 129 -27.54 13.24 12.61
N ARG A 130 -26.85 12.92 13.72
CA ARG A 130 -25.67 13.67 14.22
C ARG A 130 -24.31 13.13 13.76
N VAL A 131 -24.25 11.88 13.30
CA VAL A 131 -23.00 11.28 12.80
C VAL A 131 -22.98 11.28 11.27
N PRO A 132 -21.85 11.61 10.62
CA PRO A 132 -21.78 11.76 9.17
C PRO A 132 -21.93 10.44 8.39
N GLY A 133 -21.57 9.31 9.01
CA GLY A 133 -21.69 7.98 8.40
C GLY A 133 -22.62 7.06 9.18
N LEU A 134 -22.34 5.76 9.15
CA LEU A 134 -23.11 4.76 9.88
C LEU A 134 -22.94 4.88 11.41
N ARG A 135 -24.01 4.60 12.15
CA ARG A 135 -23.99 4.44 13.61
C ARG A 135 -23.44 3.07 13.96
N ARG A 136 -22.99 2.91 15.21
CA ARG A 136 -22.42 1.63 15.67
C ARG A 136 -23.46 0.52 15.71
N GLU A 137 -24.67 0.85 16.15
CA GLU A 137 -25.82 -0.05 16.14
C GLU A 137 -26.17 -0.54 14.74
N GLU A 138 -26.12 0.33 13.72
CA GLU A 138 -26.42 -0.04 12.33
C GLU A 138 -25.41 -1.04 11.78
N VAL A 139 -24.12 -0.83 12.02
CA VAL A 139 -23.08 -1.77 11.59
C VAL A 139 -23.24 -3.12 12.31
N ALA A 140 -23.53 -3.09 13.61
CA ALA A 140 -23.72 -4.30 14.40
C ALA A 140 -24.93 -5.11 13.90
N GLU A 141 -26.04 -4.44 13.59
CA GLU A 141 -27.23 -5.05 13.01
C GLU A 141 -26.95 -5.66 11.63
N LEU A 142 -26.34 -4.89 10.72
CA LEU A 142 -25.97 -5.36 9.38
C LEU A 142 -25.00 -6.55 9.42
N ALA A 143 -24.09 -6.59 10.39
CA ALA A 143 -23.14 -7.67 10.57
C ALA A 143 -23.72 -8.87 11.37
N GLY A 144 -24.93 -8.74 11.94
CA GLY A 144 -25.54 -9.76 12.79
C GLY A 144 -24.75 -10.04 14.07
N ILE A 145 -24.13 -9.01 14.66
CA ILE A 145 -23.32 -9.12 15.89
C ILE A 145 -23.86 -8.22 17.00
N ASN A 146 -23.48 -8.51 18.24
CA ASN A 146 -23.82 -7.67 19.38
C ASN A 146 -23.16 -6.27 19.26
N ARG A 147 -23.93 -5.21 19.51
CA ARG A 147 -23.47 -3.81 19.49
C ARG A 147 -22.28 -3.54 20.43
N ASP A 148 -22.32 -4.05 21.66
CA ASP A 148 -21.24 -3.88 22.63
C ASP A 148 -19.96 -4.58 22.18
N TYR A 149 -20.10 -5.68 21.43
CA TYR A 149 -18.94 -6.35 20.83
C TYR A 149 -18.32 -5.48 19.72
N TYR A 150 -19.13 -4.87 18.85
CA TYR A 150 -18.63 -3.92 17.85
C TYR A 150 -17.96 -2.69 18.48
N ILE A 151 -18.53 -2.16 19.56
CA ILE A 151 -17.93 -1.04 20.33
C ILE A 151 -16.53 -1.43 20.84
N ARG A 152 -16.37 -2.64 21.41
CA ARG A 152 -15.07 -3.11 21.89
C ARG A 152 -14.04 -3.22 20.77
N LEU A 153 -14.45 -3.74 19.60
CA LEU A 153 -13.58 -3.79 18.42
C LEU A 153 -13.12 -2.39 18.00
N GLU A 154 -14.02 -1.40 17.95
CA GLU A 154 -13.65 -0.01 17.66
C GLU A 154 -12.82 0.67 18.75
N GLN A 155 -12.79 0.15 19.97
CA GLN A 155 -11.99 0.66 21.08
C GLN A 155 -10.60 0.03 21.15
N ALA A 156 -10.24 -0.82 20.17
CA ALA A 156 -9.01 -1.60 20.18
C ALA A 156 -8.87 -2.45 21.46
N HIS A 157 -9.99 -2.96 21.97
CA HIS A 157 -10.04 -3.70 23.22
C HIS A 157 -10.69 -5.08 23.06
N GLY A 158 -10.15 -6.07 23.76
CA GLY A 158 -10.67 -7.45 23.75
C GLY A 158 -9.79 -8.41 22.95
N HIS A 159 -10.40 -9.18 22.07
CA HIS A 159 -9.78 -10.29 21.34
C HIS A 159 -9.91 -10.08 19.83
N LEU A 160 -9.03 -10.73 19.05
CA LEU A 160 -9.11 -10.71 17.59
C LEU A 160 -10.47 -11.30 17.14
N PRO A 161 -11.15 -10.67 16.17
CA PRO A 161 -12.42 -11.19 15.66
C PRO A 161 -12.22 -12.54 14.97
N SER A 162 -13.20 -13.44 15.10
CA SER A 162 -13.17 -14.72 14.38
C SER A 162 -13.27 -14.52 12.87
N PRO A 163 -12.85 -15.49 12.04
CA PRO A 163 -13.00 -15.40 10.58
C PRO A 163 -14.45 -15.13 10.13
N GLN A 164 -15.43 -15.68 10.84
CA GLN A 164 -16.86 -15.44 10.58
C GLN A 164 -17.25 -13.98 10.87
N VAL A 165 -16.76 -13.41 11.99
CA VAL A 165 -17.01 -11.99 12.33
C VAL A 165 -16.34 -11.07 11.30
N VAL A 166 -15.10 -11.37 10.91
CA VAL A 166 -14.39 -10.64 9.85
C VAL A 166 -15.19 -10.65 8.55
N ALA A 167 -15.69 -11.81 8.12
CA ALA A 167 -16.50 -11.93 6.90
C ALA A 167 -17.82 -11.13 7.00
N SER A 168 -18.52 -11.20 8.13
CA SER A 168 -19.75 -10.45 8.35
C SER A 168 -19.53 -8.94 8.36
N LEU A 169 -18.51 -8.46 9.06
CA LEU A 169 -18.16 -7.04 9.09
C LEU A 169 -17.67 -6.54 7.72
N SER A 170 -16.93 -7.36 6.97
CA SER A 170 -16.47 -7.00 5.63
C SER A 170 -17.65 -6.77 4.68
N ARG A 171 -18.67 -7.63 4.75
CA ARG A 171 -19.93 -7.44 3.99
C ARG A 171 -20.71 -6.22 4.46
N ALA A 172 -20.93 -6.09 5.78
CA ALA A 172 -21.70 -4.98 6.36
C ALA A 172 -21.07 -3.61 6.05
N LEU A 173 -19.74 -3.54 6.03
CA LEU A 173 -18.98 -2.33 5.74
C LEU A 173 -18.57 -2.20 4.27
N ARG A 174 -19.12 -3.04 3.38
CA ARG A 174 -18.84 -3.05 1.92
C ARG A 174 -17.36 -2.83 1.64
N LEU A 175 -16.50 -3.63 2.30
CA LEU A 175 -15.07 -3.63 2.05
C LEU A 175 -14.81 -4.22 0.66
N ASP A 176 -13.85 -3.65 -0.07
CA ASP A 176 -13.33 -4.26 -1.29
C ASP A 176 -12.55 -5.54 -0.97
N GLU A 177 -12.23 -6.30 -2.01
CA GLU A 177 -11.56 -7.61 -1.90
C GLU A 177 -10.22 -7.51 -1.19
N ASP A 178 -9.36 -6.56 -1.58
CA ASP A 178 -8.04 -6.36 -0.97
C ASP A 178 -8.17 -5.91 0.50
N THR A 179 -9.08 -4.97 0.79
CA THR A 179 -9.29 -4.52 2.18
C THR A 179 -9.88 -5.62 3.06
N THR A 180 -10.71 -6.50 2.49
CA THR A 180 -11.23 -7.69 3.17
C THR A 180 -10.10 -8.68 3.49
N GLU A 181 -9.22 -8.94 2.53
CA GLU A 181 -8.05 -9.79 2.73
C GLU A 181 -7.11 -9.19 3.79
N TYR A 182 -6.86 -7.89 3.73
CA TYR A 182 -6.09 -7.18 4.76
C TYR A 182 -6.73 -7.31 6.15
N PHE A 183 -8.05 -7.18 6.27
CA PHE A 183 -8.74 -7.36 7.56
C PHE A 183 -8.58 -8.79 8.09
N GLN A 184 -8.66 -9.79 7.21
CA GLN A 184 -8.39 -11.18 7.57
C GLN A 184 -6.94 -11.36 8.04
N GLN A 185 -5.97 -10.74 7.38
CA GLN A 185 -4.56 -10.78 7.80
C GLN A 185 -4.33 -10.12 9.17
N LEU A 186 -5.02 -9.01 9.46
CA LEU A 186 -4.95 -8.35 10.77
C LEU A 186 -5.52 -9.23 11.88
N ALA A 187 -6.60 -9.95 11.59
CA ALA A 187 -7.29 -10.83 12.54
C ALA A 187 -6.58 -12.18 12.79
N GLN A 188 -5.55 -12.52 12.01
CA GLN A 188 -4.74 -13.73 12.21
C GLN A 188 -3.53 -13.47 13.12
N THR A 189 -3.18 -14.45 13.96
CA THR A 189 -2.01 -14.41 14.86
C THR A 189 -0.69 -14.61 14.10
N SER A 190 0.36 -13.88 14.48
CA SER A 190 1.65 -13.81 13.76
C SER A 190 2.39 -15.15 13.56
N ALA A 191 2.03 -16.22 14.29
CA ALA A 191 2.64 -17.54 14.14
C ALA A 191 2.51 -18.11 12.72
N THR A 192 1.45 -17.78 11.99
CA THR A 192 1.23 -18.25 10.62
C THR A 192 2.08 -17.48 9.59
N ARG A 193 2.44 -16.21 9.85
CA ARG A 193 3.20 -15.36 8.91
C ARG A 193 4.72 -15.52 9.02
N ALA A 194 5.23 -15.80 10.23
CA ALA A 194 6.66 -15.97 10.46
C ALA A 194 7.26 -17.16 9.67
N ILE A 195 6.45 -18.18 9.37
CA ILE A 195 6.87 -19.40 8.65
C ILE A 195 7.29 -19.10 7.20
N SER A 196 6.89 -17.97 6.63
CA SER A 196 7.16 -17.62 5.22
C SER A 196 8.40 -16.74 5.01
N ARG A 197 9.17 -16.38 6.04
CA ARG A 197 10.37 -15.54 5.88
C ARG A 197 11.61 -16.39 5.71
N ARG A 198 12.10 -16.51 4.47
CA ARG A 198 13.49 -16.91 4.22
C ARG A 198 14.38 -15.67 4.21
N ASP A 199 15.61 -15.83 4.69
CA ASP A 199 16.63 -14.78 4.60
C ASP A 199 17.13 -14.62 3.16
N GLY A 200 17.12 -13.38 2.68
CA GLY A 200 17.61 -13.00 1.34
C GLY A 200 16.64 -13.35 0.20
N LEU A 201 16.68 -12.55 -0.88
CA LEU A 201 15.83 -12.78 -2.06
C LEU A 201 16.23 -14.07 -2.80
N PRO A 202 15.29 -14.78 -3.45
CA PRO A 202 15.60 -16.01 -4.15
C PRO A 202 16.40 -15.70 -5.41
N LYS A 203 17.34 -16.59 -5.78
CA LYS A 203 18.18 -16.44 -6.99
C LYS A 203 17.35 -16.18 -8.26
N GLY A 204 16.17 -16.80 -8.35
CA GLY A 204 15.24 -16.59 -9.47
C GLY A 204 14.75 -15.15 -9.61
N ALA A 205 14.59 -14.40 -8.52
CA ALA A 205 14.18 -12.99 -8.58
C ALA A 205 15.24 -12.12 -9.27
N PHE A 206 16.52 -12.36 -8.97
CA PHE A 206 17.64 -11.69 -9.66
C PHE A 206 17.72 -12.08 -11.13
N ALA A 207 17.45 -13.35 -11.47
CA ALA A 207 17.43 -13.80 -12.87
C ALA A 207 16.31 -13.09 -13.67
N ILE A 208 15.12 -12.93 -13.09
CA ILE A 208 14.01 -12.21 -13.74
C ILE A 208 14.38 -10.76 -14.02
N LEU A 209 15.04 -10.06 -13.08
CA LEU A 209 15.49 -8.68 -13.29
C LEU A 209 16.43 -8.54 -14.52
N GLY A 210 17.27 -9.55 -14.76
CA GLY A 210 18.13 -9.59 -15.94
C GLY A 210 17.37 -9.91 -17.24
N LEU A 211 16.33 -10.75 -17.17
CA LEU A 211 15.52 -11.16 -18.33
C LEU A 211 14.63 -10.06 -18.87
N VAL A 212 14.21 -9.10 -18.04
CA VAL A 212 13.28 -8.02 -18.45
C VAL A 212 13.99 -6.81 -19.05
N GLU A 213 15.33 -6.77 -19.07
CA GLU A 213 16.08 -5.77 -19.83
C GLU A 213 15.61 -5.72 -21.30
N PRO A 214 15.51 -4.53 -21.92
CA PRO A 214 15.94 -3.21 -21.43
C PRO A 214 14.89 -2.46 -20.57
N HIS A 215 13.84 -3.11 -20.10
CA HIS A 215 12.80 -2.46 -19.29
C HIS A 215 13.29 -2.24 -17.85
N PRO A 216 13.12 -1.04 -17.26
CA PRO A 216 13.44 -0.79 -15.86
C PRO A 216 12.68 -1.73 -14.94
N ALA A 217 13.40 -2.39 -14.04
CA ALA A 217 12.80 -3.28 -13.07
C ALA A 217 13.53 -3.24 -11.72
N TYR A 218 12.74 -3.35 -10.65
CA TYR A 218 13.24 -3.27 -9.28
C TYR A 218 12.46 -4.16 -8.33
N ILE A 219 13.05 -4.47 -7.18
CA ILE A 219 12.41 -5.23 -6.10
C ILE A 219 12.36 -4.36 -4.85
N THR A 220 11.19 -4.27 -4.21
CA THR A 220 11.03 -3.65 -2.89
C THR A 220 10.60 -4.65 -1.81
N ASN A 221 10.83 -4.32 -0.54
CA ASN A 221 10.18 -5.00 0.59
C ASN A 221 8.75 -4.46 0.85
N GLY A 222 8.09 -4.96 1.91
CA GLY A 222 6.69 -4.65 2.22
C GLY A 222 6.45 -3.21 2.67
N VAL A 223 7.51 -2.50 3.05
CA VAL A 223 7.49 -1.07 3.39
C VAL A 223 7.98 -0.18 2.25
N HIS A 224 8.20 -0.75 1.06
CA HIS A 224 8.69 -0.07 -0.14
C HIS A 224 10.13 0.47 -0.08
N ASP A 225 11.02 -0.14 0.73
CA ASP A 225 12.46 0.05 0.57
C ASP A 225 12.94 -0.69 -0.68
N VAL A 226 13.73 -0.04 -1.53
CA VAL A 226 14.30 -0.62 -2.75
C VAL A 226 15.47 -1.53 -2.37
N LEU A 227 15.33 -2.82 -2.69
CA LEU A 227 16.30 -3.85 -2.37
C LEU A 227 17.28 -4.09 -3.52
N VAL A 228 16.77 -4.11 -4.74
CA VAL A 228 17.53 -4.46 -5.96
C VAL A 228 16.94 -3.72 -7.14
N VAL A 229 17.79 -3.33 -8.08
CA VAL A 229 17.38 -2.78 -9.39
C VAL A 229 18.18 -3.44 -10.52
N ASN A 230 17.61 -3.45 -11.73
CA ASN A 230 18.38 -3.75 -12.94
C ASN A 230 19.08 -2.49 -13.49
N ARG A 231 19.83 -2.63 -14.58
CA ARG A 231 20.65 -1.54 -15.12
C ARG A 231 19.78 -0.45 -15.72
N ALA A 232 18.66 -0.82 -16.35
CA ALA A 232 17.73 0.13 -16.95
C ALA A 232 17.14 1.14 -15.96
N CYS A 233 17.03 0.79 -14.67
CA CYS A 233 16.59 1.74 -13.64
C CYS A 233 17.49 2.98 -13.49
N ALA A 234 18.77 2.91 -13.88
CA ALA A 234 19.67 4.07 -13.84
C ALA A 234 19.22 5.22 -14.77
N GLN A 235 18.37 4.92 -15.76
CA GLN A 235 17.83 5.91 -16.71
C GLN A 235 16.50 6.50 -16.25
N VAL A 236 15.87 5.96 -15.20
CA VAL A 236 14.49 6.27 -14.83
C VAL A 236 14.39 6.76 -13.38
N ALA A 237 13.40 7.61 -13.12
CA ALA A 237 13.00 8.11 -11.81
C ALA A 237 14.06 8.95 -11.07
N ASN A 238 15.04 9.51 -11.78
CA ASN A 238 16.01 10.47 -11.23
C ASN A 238 16.69 10.02 -9.91
N GLY A 239 17.01 8.73 -9.78
CA GLY A 239 17.63 8.15 -8.58
C GLY A 239 16.66 7.78 -7.44
N PHE A 240 15.35 7.99 -7.58
CA PHE A 240 14.36 7.56 -6.58
C PHE A 240 14.28 6.04 -6.43
N LEU A 241 14.78 5.30 -7.44
CA LEU A 241 14.90 3.84 -7.44
C LEU A 241 16.27 3.36 -6.95
N ASP A 242 17.13 4.22 -6.43
CA ASP A 242 18.43 3.77 -5.91
C ASP A 242 18.25 2.78 -4.74
N VAL A 243 19.09 1.75 -4.71
CA VAL A 243 19.05 0.74 -3.65
C VAL A 243 19.22 1.41 -2.27
N GLY A 244 18.34 1.05 -1.34
CA GLY A 244 18.28 1.63 0.01
C GLY A 244 17.39 2.86 0.14
N ARG A 245 16.87 3.42 -0.97
CA ARG A 245 15.81 4.44 -0.92
C ARG A 245 14.45 3.83 -0.59
N ASN A 246 13.56 4.64 -0.06
CA ASN A 246 12.18 4.24 0.23
C ASN A 246 11.21 5.02 -0.65
N LEU A 247 10.41 4.32 -1.46
CA LEU A 247 9.57 4.96 -2.47
C LEU A 247 8.54 5.92 -1.88
N LEU A 248 7.99 5.63 -0.69
CA LEU A 248 7.07 6.54 -0.02
C LEU A 248 7.78 7.82 0.41
N VAL A 249 8.96 7.70 1.02
CA VAL A 249 9.75 8.87 1.43
C VAL A 249 10.04 9.74 0.21
N GLU A 250 10.52 9.16 -0.89
CA GLU A 250 10.83 9.90 -2.11
C GLU A 250 9.59 10.59 -2.70
N VAL A 251 8.43 9.92 -2.76
CA VAL A 251 7.17 10.49 -3.28
C VAL A 251 6.63 11.63 -2.42
N PHE A 252 6.73 11.54 -1.08
CA PHE A 252 6.25 12.61 -0.21
C PHE A 252 7.25 13.75 -0.06
N GLU A 253 8.55 13.48 -0.13
CA GLU A 253 9.59 14.52 -0.08
C GLU A 253 9.56 15.41 -1.32
N HIS A 254 9.26 14.84 -2.49
CA HIS A 254 9.23 15.54 -3.77
C HIS A 254 7.81 15.87 -4.26
N GLU A 255 6.83 16.00 -3.36
CA GLU A 255 5.42 16.36 -3.68
C GLU A 255 5.33 17.64 -4.54
N ALA A 256 6.16 18.64 -4.25
CA ALA A 256 6.19 19.92 -4.97
C ALA A 256 6.87 19.85 -6.35
N GLU A 257 7.67 18.82 -6.62
CA GLU A 257 8.44 18.66 -7.86
C GLU A 257 7.76 17.72 -8.87
N ALA A 258 6.64 17.15 -8.47
CA ALA A 258 5.88 16.23 -9.31
C ALA A 258 5.34 16.90 -10.59
N PRO A 259 5.20 16.15 -11.69
CA PRO A 259 4.80 16.70 -12.99
C PRO A 259 3.39 17.30 -12.99
N SER A 260 2.51 16.80 -12.11
CA SER A 260 1.25 17.45 -11.79
C SER A 260 0.73 17.00 -10.42
N PRO A 261 -0.13 17.81 -9.76
CA PRO A 261 -0.76 17.42 -8.50
C PRO A 261 -1.60 16.13 -8.61
N GLY A 262 -2.22 15.88 -9.78
CA GLY A 262 -3.04 14.68 -10.01
C GLY A 262 -2.20 13.42 -10.05
N GLU A 263 -1.14 13.41 -10.87
CA GLU A 263 -0.23 12.27 -11.04
C GLU A 263 0.48 11.89 -9.74
N TRP A 264 0.93 12.91 -8.99
CA TRP A 264 1.49 12.69 -7.67
C TRP A 264 0.46 12.05 -6.73
N ARG A 265 -0.76 12.61 -6.68
CA ARG A 265 -1.81 12.14 -5.76
C ARG A 265 -2.17 10.69 -6.03
N GLU A 266 -2.28 10.30 -7.29
CA GLU A 266 -2.56 8.91 -7.67
C GLU A 266 -1.44 7.96 -7.23
N THR A 267 -0.18 8.35 -7.46
CA THR A 267 0.99 7.56 -7.04
C THR A 267 1.06 7.43 -5.52
N ALA A 268 0.88 8.53 -4.80
CA ALA A 268 0.87 8.56 -3.35
C ALA A 268 -0.26 7.70 -2.76
N ILE A 269 -1.48 7.75 -3.33
CA ILE A 269 -2.60 6.88 -2.92
C ILE A 269 -2.22 5.41 -3.08
N ARG A 270 -1.68 5.01 -4.24
CA ARG A 270 -1.32 3.61 -4.50
C ARG A 270 -0.26 3.10 -3.53
N LEU A 271 0.79 3.88 -3.28
CA LEU A 271 1.84 3.49 -2.36
C LEU A 271 1.37 3.44 -0.90
N VAL A 272 0.50 4.37 -0.47
CA VAL A 272 -0.07 4.36 0.89
C VAL A 272 -1.01 3.16 1.09
N ASP A 273 -1.88 2.89 0.11
CA ASP A 273 -2.78 1.74 0.16
C ASP A 273 -1.98 0.41 0.17
N SER A 274 -0.91 0.34 -0.62
CA SER A 274 0.00 -0.81 -0.67
C SER A 274 0.81 -0.99 0.61
N LEU A 275 1.28 0.10 1.22
CA LEU A 275 1.98 0.03 2.50
C LEU A 275 1.15 -0.68 3.56
N ARG A 276 -0.15 -0.36 3.65
CA ARG A 276 -1.04 -1.06 4.58
C ARG A 276 -1.17 -2.53 4.27
N PHE A 277 -1.40 -2.84 3.00
CA PHE A 277 -1.67 -4.19 2.57
C PHE A 277 -0.44 -5.09 2.77
N GLN A 278 0.73 -4.62 2.36
CA GLN A 278 1.92 -5.46 2.25
C GLN A 278 2.75 -5.51 3.53
N ALA A 279 2.88 -4.39 4.24
CA ALA A 279 3.74 -4.34 5.40
C ALA A 279 3.20 -5.22 6.55
N ALA A 280 4.13 -5.85 7.27
CA ALA A 280 3.79 -6.51 8.53
C ALA A 280 3.71 -5.44 9.63
N PRO A 281 2.54 -5.23 10.27
CA PRO A 281 2.36 -4.14 11.22
C PRO A 281 3.19 -4.28 12.50
N ASP A 282 3.65 -5.51 12.79
CA ASP A 282 4.54 -5.85 13.89
C ASP A 282 6.01 -5.55 13.61
N GLU A 283 6.38 -5.18 12.39
CA GLU A 283 7.75 -4.75 12.07
C GLU A 283 8.05 -3.36 12.61
N GLU A 284 9.20 -3.23 13.26
CA GLU A 284 9.73 -1.96 13.74
C GLU A 284 9.90 -0.95 12.60
N ARG A 285 10.44 -1.40 11.46
CA ARG A 285 10.62 -0.57 10.26
C ARG A 285 9.31 0.04 9.76
N PHE A 286 8.21 -0.73 9.77
CA PHE A 286 6.89 -0.21 9.39
C PHE A 286 6.42 0.89 10.35
N GLN A 287 6.54 0.64 11.65
CA GLN A 287 6.10 1.60 12.68
C GLN A 287 6.91 2.90 12.61
N GLU A 288 8.23 2.80 12.44
CA GLU A 288 9.13 3.94 12.26
C GLU A 288 8.78 4.76 11.00
N LEU A 289 8.56 4.07 9.88
CA LEU A 289 8.22 4.72 8.62
C LEU A 289 6.90 5.47 8.73
N VAL A 290 5.84 4.81 9.21
CA VAL A 290 4.52 5.45 9.40
C VAL A 290 4.61 6.63 10.36
N ALA A 291 5.31 6.49 11.49
CA ALA A 291 5.49 7.59 12.44
C ALA A 291 6.25 8.78 11.82
N THR A 292 7.26 8.51 11.00
CA THR A 292 8.04 9.52 10.30
C THR A 292 7.20 10.26 9.26
N LEU A 293 6.53 9.51 8.38
CA LEU A 293 5.68 10.07 7.32
C LEU A 293 4.52 10.88 7.91
N HIS A 294 3.87 10.36 8.97
CA HIS A 294 2.78 11.04 9.65
C HIS A 294 3.21 12.37 10.28
N ARG A 295 4.41 12.43 10.86
CA ARG A 295 4.97 13.64 11.48
C ARG A 295 5.33 14.68 10.43
N ARG A 296 5.98 14.27 9.35
CA ARG A 296 6.61 15.16 8.37
C ARG A 296 5.65 15.63 7.27
N TYR A 297 4.69 14.81 6.85
CA TYR A 297 3.89 15.06 5.64
C TYR A 297 2.39 15.13 5.94
N PRO A 298 1.77 16.33 5.91
CA PRO A 298 0.33 16.49 6.08
C PRO A 298 -0.51 15.71 5.06
N SER A 299 -0.03 15.66 3.82
CA SER A 299 -0.62 14.87 2.74
C SER A 299 -0.70 13.39 3.08
N PHE A 300 0.37 12.81 3.63
CA PHE A 300 0.36 11.43 4.10
C PHE A 300 -0.71 11.21 5.16
N ARG A 301 -0.87 12.10 6.15
CA ARG A 301 -1.93 11.97 7.17
C ARG A 301 -3.33 11.91 6.57
N THR A 302 -3.60 12.76 5.57
CA THR A 302 -4.90 12.77 4.87
C THR A 302 -5.13 11.46 4.11
N LEU A 303 -4.12 10.94 3.41
CA LEU A 303 -4.23 9.67 2.70
C LEU A 303 -4.33 8.48 3.67
N TRP A 304 -3.59 8.54 4.79
CA TRP A 304 -3.65 7.55 5.84
C TRP A 304 -5.01 7.54 6.56
N ALA A 305 -5.68 8.68 6.73
CA ALA A 305 -7.00 8.68 7.37
C ALA A 305 -8.08 7.86 6.63
N ARG A 306 -7.87 7.53 5.35
CA ARG A 306 -8.82 6.78 4.49
C ARG A 306 -8.91 5.29 4.83
N GLN A 307 -7.95 4.73 5.56
CA GLN A 307 -7.96 3.34 6.02
C GLN A 307 -8.19 2.28 4.91
N ARG A 308 -7.76 2.57 3.68
CA ARG A 308 -7.81 1.63 2.54
C ARG A 308 -6.52 0.83 2.45
N ALA A 309 -6.63 -0.45 2.11
CA ALA A 309 -5.50 -1.33 1.86
C ALA A 309 -5.71 -2.00 0.51
N ARG A 310 -4.77 -1.81 -0.42
CA ARG A 310 -4.86 -2.37 -1.77
C ARG A 310 -3.53 -2.90 -2.24
N LYS A 311 -3.56 -3.99 -2.99
CA LYS A 311 -2.35 -4.55 -3.60
C LYS A 311 -1.82 -3.60 -4.66
N LEU A 312 -0.51 -3.42 -4.69
CA LEU A 312 0.18 -2.82 -5.83
C LEU A 312 0.35 -3.90 -6.89
N THR A 313 -0.51 -3.90 -7.92
CA THR A 313 -0.55 -4.95 -8.94
C THR A 313 -0.12 -4.44 -10.32
N PHE A 314 -0.71 -3.34 -10.78
CA PHE A 314 -0.36 -2.70 -12.03
C PHE A 314 -0.89 -1.27 -12.06
N GLY A 315 -0.42 -0.48 -13.03
CA GLY A 315 -0.98 0.83 -13.29
C GLY A 315 -0.22 1.60 -14.35
N THR A 316 -0.52 2.89 -14.43
CA THR A 316 0.21 3.86 -15.23
C THR A 316 0.69 4.99 -14.33
N SER A 317 1.88 5.49 -14.62
CA SER A 317 2.45 6.65 -13.94
C SER A 317 3.33 7.44 -14.92
N LEU A 318 3.53 8.72 -14.63
CA LEU A 318 4.64 9.46 -15.21
C LEU A 318 5.93 9.11 -14.49
N PHE A 319 6.93 8.67 -15.24
CA PHE A 319 8.30 8.47 -14.79
C PHE A 319 9.22 9.47 -15.49
N TYR A 320 10.21 9.98 -14.76
CA TYR A 320 11.23 10.83 -15.35
C TYR A 320 12.30 9.96 -16.00
N ASP A 321 12.44 10.05 -17.32
CA ASP A 321 13.55 9.48 -18.08
C ASP A 321 14.65 10.54 -18.27
N VAL A 322 15.91 10.18 -18.06
CA VAL A 322 17.03 11.12 -18.11
C VAL A 322 17.21 11.74 -19.51
N GLU A 323 16.89 11.00 -20.57
CA GLU A 323 17.05 11.45 -21.95
C GLU A 323 15.79 12.14 -22.50
N HIS A 324 14.61 11.62 -22.15
CA HIS A 324 13.33 12.03 -22.73
C HIS A 324 12.41 12.82 -21.78
N GLY A 325 12.84 13.09 -20.54
CA GLY A 325 12.03 13.76 -19.53
C GLY A 325 10.85 12.91 -19.04
N TRP A 326 9.74 13.55 -18.65
CA TRP A 326 8.58 12.82 -18.14
C TRP A 326 7.88 11.99 -19.23
N GLN A 327 7.89 10.67 -19.06
CA GLN A 327 7.24 9.70 -19.94
C GLN A 327 6.14 8.97 -19.19
N ARG A 328 5.01 8.72 -19.86
CA ARG A 328 3.97 7.86 -19.31
C ARG A 328 4.35 6.42 -19.62
N SER A 329 4.40 5.61 -18.57
CA SER A 329 4.68 4.19 -18.70
C SER A 329 3.68 3.40 -17.90
N THR A 330 3.43 2.19 -18.37
CA THR A 330 2.73 1.18 -17.61
C THR A 330 3.72 0.48 -16.68
N TRP A 331 3.23 -0.08 -15.59
CA TRP A 331 4.04 -0.89 -14.70
C TRP A 331 3.23 -2.07 -14.20
N GLN A 332 3.92 -3.19 -14.00
CA GLN A 332 3.37 -4.42 -13.48
C GLN A 332 4.19 -4.84 -12.25
N THR A 333 3.48 -5.13 -11.17
CA THR A 333 4.05 -5.59 -9.91
C THR A 333 3.62 -7.03 -9.63
N LEU A 334 4.60 -7.85 -9.26
CA LEU A 334 4.46 -9.27 -8.98
C LEU A 334 5.02 -9.56 -7.59
N VAL A 335 4.32 -10.40 -6.83
CA VAL A 335 4.84 -10.91 -5.56
C VAL A 335 5.97 -11.89 -5.83
N VAL A 336 7.08 -11.76 -5.11
CA VAL A 336 8.19 -12.70 -5.20
C VAL A 336 7.81 -14.01 -4.48
N PRO A 337 7.88 -15.18 -5.14
CA PRO A 337 7.56 -16.46 -4.52
C PRO A 337 8.37 -16.69 -3.24
N ASP A 338 7.74 -17.25 -2.21
CA ASP A 338 8.31 -17.47 -0.87
C ASP A 338 8.78 -16.20 -0.12
N HIS A 339 8.52 -15.02 -0.67
CA HIS A 339 8.77 -13.73 -0.04
C HIS A 339 7.55 -12.82 -0.28
N PRO A 340 6.40 -13.11 0.37
CA PRO A 340 5.13 -12.45 0.06
C PRO A 340 5.16 -10.93 0.30
N ASP A 341 6.08 -10.47 1.14
CA ASP A 341 6.28 -9.06 1.45
C ASP A 341 7.19 -8.37 0.40
N SER A 342 7.82 -9.12 -0.52
CA SER A 342 8.71 -8.59 -1.55
C SER A 342 8.00 -8.47 -2.90
N LEU A 343 8.17 -7.33 -3.55
CA LEU A 343 7.48 -6.97 -4.78
C LEU A 343 8.47 -6.68 -5.90
N LEU A 344 8.40 -7.44 -6.99
CA LEU A 344 9.12 -7.16 -8.23
C LEU A 344 8.23 -6.28 -9.11
N THR A 345 8.71 -5.10 -9.49
CA THR A 345 8.00 -4.19 -10.40
C THR A 345 8.80 -4.02 -11.69
N VAL A 346 8.12 -4.13 -12.83
CA VAL A 346 8.66 -3.86 -14.17
C VAL A 346 7.91 -2.68 -14.78
N ILE A 347 8.64 -1.72 -15.32
CA ILE A 347 8.10 -0.54 -16.02
C ILE A 347 8.25 -0.77 -17.52
N HIS A 348 7.17 -0.64 -18.28
CA HIS A 348 7.20 -0.82 -19.73
C HIS A 348 6.32 0.21 -20.46
N PRO A 349 6.50 0.41 -21.78
CA PRO A 349 5.70 1.34 -22.56
C PRO A 349 4.19 1.09 -22.43
#